data_AF-A0AA47EET9-F1
#
_entry.id   AF-A0AA47EET9-F1
#
_cell.length_a   1.000
_cell.length_b   1.000
_cell.length_c   1.000
_cell.angle_alpha   90.00
_cell.angle_beta   90.00
_cell.angle_gamma   90.00
#
_symmetry.space_group_name_H-M   'P 1'
#
loop_
_entity.id
_entity.type
_entity.pdbx_description
1 polymer ?
#
loop_
_entity_poly.entity_id
_entity_poly.type
_entity_poly.pdbx_seq_one_letter_code
_entity_poly.pdbx_strand_id
1 'polypeptide(L)'
;MKKVLITILIGLLIFPTNLVSAVGANNDKERASGLSRSIEEKTGVSDIIKSKLNEDLYTDNTKINLPSNGTDHVRVSDLENKTNSFEMLLPKEANNTNSTISANGTIIYNNEGNSNANVALQPTNDGFRSLVIINNLSASKDYTFEFILPKGSRLITAKEYLGSECDTKEVFVVNKDNVITSLISPPWAKDANGSNVPTYYRVEGNKVIQVVEFTKNNVFPIVANPSAWKITKCIGAIGAMGITLAVPIAKIAKIRKFIKVIGSVKEAAMLLTGATSAAEKSGAVRAALKNLVYEISGIAGVISQWRF
;
A
#
# COMPACT_ATOMS: atom_id res chain seq x y z
N MET A 1 21.83 14.87 -85.46
CA MET A 1 21.01 15.92 -84.81
C MET A 1 20.14 15.29 -83.73
N LYS A 2 20.22 15.85 -82.51
CA LYS A 2 19.40 15.63 -81.29
C LYS A 2 19.09 14.19 -80.84
N LYS A 3 19.92 13.70 -79.90
CA LYS A 3 19.54 12.64 -78.94
C LYS A 3 18.57 13.26 -77.92
N VAL A 4 17.37 12.69 -77.78
CA VAL A 4 16.40 13.07 -76.74
C VAL A 4 16.72 12.27 -75.48
N LEU A 5 17.07 12.99 -74.41
CA LEU A 5 17.33 12.44 -73.08
C LEU A 5 15.98 12.29 -72.37
N ILE A 6 15.56 11.06 -72.06
CA ILE A 6 14.38 10.79 -71.24
C ILE A 6 14.83 10.81 -69.77
N THR A 7 14.51 11.87 -69.05
CA THR A 7 14.72 11.97 -67.61
C THR A 7 13.53 11.33 -66.90
N ILE A 8 13.74 10.15 -66.30
CA ILE A 8 12.76 9.51 -65.41
C ILE A 8 12.84 10.22 -64.06
N LEU A 9 11.80 10.99 -63.73
CA LEU A 9 11.61 11.60 -62.42
C LEU A 9 11.03 10.53 -61.47
N ILE A 10 11.87 9.92 -60.63
CA ILE A 10 11.42 9.05 -59.55
C ILE A 10 10.85 9.95 -58.44
N GLY A 11 9.53 10.05 -58.39
CA GLY A 11 8.82 10.68 -57.28
C GLY A 11 9.00 9.84 -56.02
N LEU A 12 9.75 10.38 -55.05
CA LEU A 12 9.87 9.80 -53.71
C LEU A 12 8.53 10.00 -52.98
N LEU A 13 7.69 8.97 -52.96
CA LEU A 13 6.50 8.91 -52.10
C LEU A 13 6.96 8.81 -50.65
N ILE A 14 7.02 9.94 -49.96
CA ILE A 14 7.20 9.99 -48.51
C ILE A 14 5.84 9.60 -47.89
N PHE A 15 5.69 8.34 -47.50
CA PHE A 15 4.59 7.93 -46.64
C PHE A 15 4.78 8.57 -45.25
N PRO A 16 3.79 9.29 -44.69
CA PRO A 16 3.86 9.73 -43.30
C PRO A 16 3.58 8.55 -42.37
N THR A 17 4.53 7.63 -42.23
CA THR A 17 4.50 6.63 -41.15
C THR A 17 5.00 7.31 -39.88
N ASN A 18 4.16 8.05 -39.15
CA ASN A 18 4.40 8.41 -37.74
C ASN A 18 3.20 9.07 -37.01
N LEU A 19 2.06 9.31 -37.66
CA LEU A 19 0.97 10.03 -36.99
C LEU A 19 0.17 9.16 -36.00
N VAL A 20 0.11 7.85 -36.21
CA VAL A 20 -0.70 6.93 -35.36
C VAL A 20 -0.06 6.71 -33.97
N SER A 21 1.26 6.58 -33.90
CA SER A 21 1.96 6.32 -32.63
C SER A 21 1.95 7.53 -31.69
N ALA A 22 1.96 8.75 -32.24
CA ALA A 22 1.93 9.98 -31.46
C ALA A 22 0.54 10.23 -30.81
N VAL A 23 -0.55 9.86 -31.51
CA VAL A 23 -1.92 10.00 -30.99
C VAL A 23 -2.20 8.98 -29.87
N GLY A 24 -1.76 7.72 -30.02
CA GLY A 24 -1.88 6.70 -28.96
C GLY A 24 -1.11 7.09 -27.69
N ALA A 25 0.16 7.46 -27.82
CA ALA A 25 0.99 7.85 -26.69
C ALA A 25 0.48 9.10 -25.93
N ASN A 26 -0.24 10.00 -26.61
CA ASN A 26 -0.81 11.19 -25.97
C ASN A 26 -2.05 10.84 -25.14
N ASN A 27 -2.91 9.95 -25.65
CA ASN A 27 -4.08 9.45 -24.93
C ASN A 27 -3.69 8.66 -23.68
N ASP A 28 -2.63 7.86 -23.74
CA ASP A 28 -2.17 7.07 -22.59
C ASP A 28 -1.64 7.95 -21.45
N LYS A 29 -0.93 9.03 -21.80
CA LYS A 29 -0.46 10.03 -20.84
C LYS A 29 -1.61 10.80 -20.20
N GLU A 30 -2.61 11.21 -20.98
CA GLU A 30 -3.78 11.92 -20.45
C GLU A 30 -4.60 11.02 -19.53
N ARG A 31 -4.82 9.76 -19.92
CA ARG A 31 -5.50 8.76 -19.10
C ARG A 31 -4.75 8.46 -17.80
N ALA A 32 -3.43 8.25 -17.87
CA ALA A 32 -2.58 8.07 -16.69
C ALA A 32 -2.62 9.30 -15.76
N SER A 33 -2.66 10.50 -16.33
CA SER A 33 -2.81 11.74 -15.57
C SER A 33 -4.16 11.83 -14.85
N GLY A 34 -5.25 11.43 -15.51
CA GLY A 34 -6.58 11.35 -14.88
C GLY A 34 -6.65 10.32 -13.76
N LEU A 35 -6.08 9.14 -13.96
CA LEU A 35 -6.03 8.07 -12.95
C LEU A 35 -5.19 8.48 -11.74
N SER A 36 -3.98 9.03 -11.95
CA SER A 36 -3.13 9.51 -10.84
C SER A 36 -3.83 10.57 -10.02
N ARG A 37 -4.50 11.53 -10.65
CA ARG A 37 -5.29 12.55 -9.95
C ARG A 37 -6.40 11.92 -9.11
N SER A 38 -7.18 11.01 -9.68
CA SER A 38 -8.27 10.32 -8.95
C SER A 38 -7.75 9.53 -7.76
N ILE A 39 -6.55 8.94 -7.86
CA ILE A 39 -5.91 8.24 -6.75
C ILE A 39 -5.47 9.24 -5.67
N GLU A 40 -4.70 10.25 -6.08
CA GLU A 40 -4.04 11.20 -5.18
C GLU A 40 -5.02 12.10 -4.43
N GLU A 41 -6.19 12.40 -5.01
CA GLU A 41 -7.30 13.06 -4.30
C GLU A 41 -7.85 12.21 -3.14
N LYS A 42 -7.76 10.88 -3.23
CA LYS A 42 -8.39 9.94 -2.29
C LYS A 42 -7.40 9.50 -1.21
N THR A 43 -6.12 9.42 -1.58
CA THR A 43 -5.02 9.05 -0.68
C THR A 43 -4.34 10.25 -0.03
N GLY A 44 -4.43 11.43 -0.65
CA GLY A 44 -3.50 12.52 -0.39
C GLY A 44 -2.14 12.26 -1.04
N VAL A 45 -1.27 13.28 -0.99
CA VAL A 45 0.08 13.24 -1.60
C VAL A 45 1.22 13.52 -0.62
N SER A 46 0.91 13.96 0.61
CA SER A 46 1.91 14.44 1.57
C SER A 46 2.84 13.35 2.08
N ASP A 47 2.40 12.09 2.04
CA ASP A 47 3.15 10.92 2.49
C ASP A 47 3.79 10.12 1.35
N ILE A 48 3.63 10.58 0.10
CA ILE A 48 4.21 9.91 -1.07
C ILE A 48 5.67 10.31 -1.20
N ILE A 49 6.55 9.31 -1.27
CA ILE A 49 7.97 9.53 -1.59
C ILE A 49 8.09 9.65 -3.11
N LYS A 50 8.67 10.75 -3.59
CA LYS A 50 8.99 10.87 -5.02
C LYS A 50 10.02 9.82 -5.40
N SER A 51 9.62 8.89 -6.24
CA SER A 51 10.47 7.81 -6.72
C SER A 51 10.82 7.98 -8.20
N LYS A 52 11.87 7.27 -8.61
CA LYS A 52 12.09 6.91 -10.01
C LYS A 52 11.92 5.39 -10.12
N LEU A 53 11.37 4.94 -11.24
CA LEU A 53 11.19 3.51 -11.52
C LEU A 53 12.53 2.78 -11.50
N ASN A 54 12.56 1.57 -10.92
CA ASN A 54 13.75 0.71 -10.80
C ASN A 54 14.90 1.29 -9.97
N GLU A 55 14.64 2.31 -9.16
CA GLU A 55 15.59 2.79 -8.15
C GLU A 55 15.18 2.31 -6.76
N ASP A 56 16.17 2.04 -5.93
CA ASP A 56 15.95 1.75 -4.53
C ASP A 56 15.59 3.03 -3.79
N LEU A 57 14.45 3.02 -3.12
CA LEU A 57 13.99 4.09 -2.26
C LEU A 57 14.43 3.78 -0.83
N TYR A 58 15.19 4.71 -0.25
CA TYR A 58 15.66 4.61 1.11
C TYR A 58 14.85 5.56 1.98
N THR A 59 14.32 5.00 3.06
CA THR A 59 13.76 5.71 4.20
C THR A 59 14.70 5.49 5.38
N ASP A 60 14.41 6.06 6.56
CA ASP A 60 15.30 5.97 7.72
C ASP A 60 15.75 4.54 8.04
N ASN A 61 14.82 3.57 7.96
CA ASN A 61 15.08 2.17 8.33
C ASN A 61 14.68 1.15 7.26
N THR A 62 14.05 1.58 6.17
CA THR A 62 13.49 0.68 5.15
C THR A 62 14.04 1.00 3.78
N LYS A 63 14.38 -0.05 3.03
CA LYS A 63 14.60 0.00 1.60
C LYS A 63 13.38 -0.57 0.87
N ILE A 64 12.82 0.21 -0.04
CA ILE A 64 11.68 -0.14 -0.89
C ILE A 64 12.16 -0.19 -2.34
N ASN A 65 11.87 -1.27 -3.04
CA ASN A 65 12.10 -1.41 -4.47
C ASN A 65 10.75 -1.60 -5.17
N LEU A 66 10.43 -0.69 -6.10
CA LEU A 66 9.18 -0.73 -6.86
C LEU A 66 9.47 -1.22 -8.28
N PRO A 67 8.74 -2.22 -8.79
CA PRO A 67 9.01 -2.78 -10.10
C PRO A 67 8.51 -1.88 -11.22
N SER A 68 9.19 -1.81 -12.36
CA SER A 68 8.59 -1.20 -13.56
C SER A 68 7.61 -2.11 -14.28
N ASN A 69 7.74 -3.43 -14.13
CA ASN A 69 6.87 -4.41 -14.75
C ASN A 69 5.80 -4.90 -13.77
N GLY A 70 4.56 -4.97 -14.22
CA GLY A 70 3.43 -5.42 -13.41
C GLY A 70 3.45 -6.91 -13.03
N THR A 71 4.33 -7.72 -13.64
CA THR A 71 4.52 -9.13 -13.24
C THR A 71 5.58 -9.32 -12.14
N ASP A 72 6.33 -8.27 -11.82
CA ASP A 72 7.40 -8.32 -10.82
C ASP A 72 6.86 -8.03 -9.40
N HIS A 73 7.77 -7.97 -8.44
CA HIS A 73 7.45 -7.82 -7.03
C HIS A 73 7.82 -6.44 -6.51
N VAL A 74 6.96 -5.90 -5.64
CA VAL A 74 7.37 -4.85 -4.70
C VAL A 74 8.20 -5.50 -3.61
N ARG A 75 9.40 -5.00 -3.34
CA ARG A 75 10.25 -5.53 -2.27
C ARG A 75 10.44 -4.51 -1.17
N VAL A 76 10.27 -4.96 0.06
CA VAL A 76 10.50 -4.14 1.24
C VAL A 76 11.50 -4.87 2.14
N SER A 77 12.62 -4.22 2.44
CA SER A 77 13.73 -4.77 3.25
C SER A 77 14.07 -3.82 4.38
N ASP A 78 14.32 -4.38 5.57
CA ASP A 78 14.85 -3.62 6.71
C ASP A 78 16.36 -3.46 6.51
N LEU A 79 16.85 -2.22 6.63
CA LEU A 79 18.25 -1.89 6.38
C LEU A 79 19.19 -2.49 7.43
N GLU A 80 18.75 -2.61 8.67
CA GLU A 80 19.54 -3.18 9.76
C GLU A 80 19.42 -4.70 9.84
N ASN A 81 18.22 -5.24 9.57
CA ASN A 81 17.95 -6.67 9.61
C ASN A 81 17.37 -7.18 8.30
N LYS A 82 18.26 -7.52 7.36
CA LYS A 82 17.89 -8.02 6.02
C LYS A 82 17.02 -9.27 6.03
N THR A 83 16.99 -10.06 7.11
CA THR A 83 16.11 -11.23 7.25
C THR A 83 14.64 -10.85 7.50
N ASN A 84 14.41 -9.64 8.00
CA ASN A 84 13.10 -9.02 8.08
C ASN A 84 12.81 -8.34 6.74
N SER A 85 12.44 -9.12 5.72
CA SER A 85 12.04 -8.66 4.39
C SER A 85 10.68 -9.25 4.00
N PHE A 86 9.96 -8.60 3.10
CA PHE A 86 8.86 -9.26 2.40
C PHE A 86 8.78 -8.72 0.98
N GLU A 87 8.23 -9.53 0.10
CA GLU A 87 7.88 -9.12 -1.25
C GLU A 87 6.38 -9.28 -1.46
N MET A 88 5.83 -8.48 -2.36
CA MET A 88 4.43 -8.60 -2.77
C MET A 88 4.39 -8.66 -4.30
N LEU A 89 3.82 -9.73 -4.84
CA LEU A 89 3.43 -9.79 -6.24
C LEU A 89 2.33 -8.77 -6.47
N LEU A 90 2.43 -8.02 -7.54
CA LEU A 90 1.33 -7.16 -7.95
C LEU A 90 0.11 -8.01 -8.34
N PRO A 91 -1.12 -7.49 -8.13
CA PRO A 91 -2.32 -8.16 -8.61
C PRO A 91 -2.24 -8.41 -10.10
N LYS A 92 -2.90 -9.47 -10.58
CA LYS A 92 -2.92 -9.85 -12.01
C LYS A 92 -3.38 -8.70 -12.93
N GLU A 93 -4.15 -7.75 -12.39
CA GLU A 93 -4.59 -6.54 -13.06
C GLU A 93 -3.41 -5.64 -13.50
N ALA A 94 -2.22 -5.78 -12.91
CA ALA A 94 -1.00 -5.11 -13.33
C ALA A 94 -0.28 -5.82 -14.49
N ASN A 95 -0.59 -7.09 -14.80
CA ASN A 95 0.17 -7.88 -15.76
C ASN A 95 0.08 -7.33 -17.19
N ASN A 96 1.19 -7.44 -17.94
CA ASN A 96 1.30 -7.03 -19.35
C ASN A 96 0.99 -5.55 -19.61
N THR A 97 1.33 -4.68 -18.66
CA THR A 97 1.06 -3.25 -18.74
C THR A 97 2.34 -2.44 -18.83
N ASN A 98 2.26 -1.29 -19.51
CA ASN A 98 3.27 -0.25 -19.36
C ASN A 98 3.01 0.50 -18.06
N SER A 99 4.08 0.85 -17.34
CA SER A 99 3.98 1.73 -16.17
C SER A 99 4.24 3.19 -16.54
N THR A 100 3.50 4.08 -15.88
CA THR A 100 3.71 5.53 -15.94
C THR A 100 3.86 6.07 -14.53
N ILE A 101 4.55 7.20 -14.36
CA ILE A 101 4.74 7.82 -13.05
C ILE A 101 4.17 9.24 -13.03
N SER A 102 3.40 9.56 -12.00
CA SER A 102 2.86 10.90 -11.78
C SER A 102 3.95 11.85 -11.26
N ALA A 103 3.70 13.16 -11.31
CA ALA A 103 4.61 14.16 -10.75
C ALA A 103 4.83 14.02 -9.22
N ASN A 104 3.90 13.35 -8.53
CA ASN A 104 3.98 13.08 -7.09
C ASN A 104 4.63 11.73 -6.78
N GLY A 105 4.94 10.90 -7.78
CA GLY A 105 5.60 9.61 -7.60
C GLY A 105 4.65 8.41 -7.55
N THR A 106 3.37 8.58 -7.88
CA THR A 106 2.42 7.47 -8.05
C THR A 106 2.75 6.72 -9.34
N ILE A 107 3.08 5.44 -9.23
CA ILE A 107 3.30 4.54 -10.38
C ILE A 107 1.96 3.93 -10.77
N ILE A 108 1.59 3.96 -12.04
CA ILE A 108 0.34 3.39 -12.55
C ILE A 108 0.67 2.34 -13.60
N TYR A 109 0.16 1.13 -13.39
CA TYR A 109 0.19 0.00 -14.32
C TYR A 109 -1.12 0.02 -15.10
N ASN A 110 -1.07 0.58 -16.32
CA ASN A 110 -2.26 0.78 -17.13
C ASN A 110 -2.61 -0.51 -17.87
N ASN A 111 -3.69 -1.16 -17.44
CA ASN A 111 -4.21 -2.31 -18.16
C ASN A 111 -5.16 -1.84 -19.26
N GLU A 112 -4.67 -1.88 -20.50
CA GLU A 112 -5.48 -1.66 -21.70
C GLU A 112 -6.32 -2.88 -22.08
N GLY A 113 -6.17 -3.99 -21.36
CA GLY A 113 -6.87 -5.25 -21.57
C GLY A 113 -8.18 -5.42 -20.78
N ASN A 114 -8.65 -6.67 -20.73
CA ASN A 114 -10.01 -7.06 -20.31
C ASN A 114 -10.30 -7.00 -18.79
N SER A 115 -9.35 -6.59 -17.94
CA SER A 115 -9.52 -6.67 -16.48
C SER A 115 -10.58 -5.70 -15.93
N ASN A 116 -10.91 -4.63 -16.67
CA ASN A 116 -11.72 -3.51 -16.20
C ASN A 116 -11.18 -2.88 -14.90
N ALA A 117 -9.91 -3.08 -14.58
CA ALA A 117 -9.25 -2.52 -13.41
C ALA A 117 -7.76 -2.27 -13.68
N ASN A 118 -7.21 -1.22 -13.07
CA ASN A 118 -5.79 -0.90 -13.10
C ASN A 118 -5.17 -1.07 -11.71
N VAL A 119 -3.84 -1.09 -11.65
CA VAL A 119 -3.08 -1.10 -10.39
C VAL A 119 -2.22 0.14 -10.32
N ALA A 120 -2.05 0.70 -9.12
CA ALA A 120 -1.08 1.75 -8.85
C ALA A 120 -0.28 1.48 -7.58
N LEU A 121 0.93 2.01 -7.51
CA LEU A 121 1.79 1.98 -6.35
C LEU A 121 2.15 3.38 -5.89
N GLN A 122 2.14 3.59 -4.57
CA GLN A 122 2.65 4.79 -3.94
C GLN A 122 3.62 4.37 -2.83
N PRO A 123 4.93 4.63 -2.96
CA PRO A 123 5.85 4.46 -1.84
C PRO A 123 5.58 5.51 -0.76
N THR A 124 5.78 5.09 0.48
CA THR A 124 5.58 5.91 1.68
C THR A 124 6.74 5.67 2.65
N ASN A 125 6.85 6.49 3.71
CA ASN A 125 7.97 6.43 4.65
C ASN A 125 8.16 5.06 5.33
N ASP A 126 7.10 4.27 5.55
CA ASP A 126 7.24 2.97 6.22
C ASP A 126 6.82 1.79 5.34
N GLY A 127 6.64 1.98 4.03
CA GLY A 127 6.22 0.91 3.13
C GLY A 127 5.61 1.45 1.85
N PHE A 128 4.53 0.84 1.39
CA PHE A 128 3.87 1.26 0.15
C PHE A 128 2.35 1.05 0.22
N ARG A 129 1.65 1.77 -0.64
CA ARG A 129 0.24 1.53 -0.96
C ARG A 129 0.16 0.89 -2.33
N SER A 130 -0.57 -0.23 -2.43
CA SER A 130 -0.96 -0.85 -3.70
C SER A 130 -2.44 -0.67 -3.87
N LEU A 131 -2.82 0.01 -4.93
CA LEU A 131 -4.18 0.50 -5.14
C LEU A 131 -4.75 -0.16 -6.37
N VAL A 132 -5.97 -0.64 -6.25
CA VAL A 132 -6.75 -1.12 -7.39
C VAL A 132 -7.73 -0.03 -7.80
N ILE A 133 -7.76 0.27 -9.08
CA ILE A 133 -8.67 1.24 -9.68
C ILE A 133 -9.67 0.47 -10.51
N ILE A 134 -10.86 0.28 -9.96
CA ILE A 134 -11.97 -0.45 -10.55
C ILE A 134 -12.69 0.49 -11.51
N ASN A 135 -12.64 0.22 -12.81
CA ASN A 135 -13.07 1.19 -13.82
C ASN A 135 -14.56 1.14 -14.13
N ASN A 136 -15.22 -0.01 -13.92
CA ASN A 136 -16.64 -0.19 -14.21
C ASN A 136 -17.23 -1.42 -13.51
N LEU A 137 -18.55 -1.57 -13.65
CA LEU A 137 -19.34 -2.64 -13.02
C LEU A 137 -18.96 -4.06 -13.48
N SER A 138 -18.27 -4.21 -14.61
CA SER A 138 -17.85 -5.51 -15.17
C SER A 138 -16.51 -6.00 -14.63
N ALA A 139 -15.85 -5.23 -13.76
CA ALA A 139 -14.62 -5.65 -13.10
C ALA A 139 -14.84 -6.80 -12.10
N SER A 140 -13.76 -7.54 -11.79
CA SER A 140 -13.76 -8.48 -10.66
C SER A 140 -14.11 -7.77 -9.36
N LYS A 141 -14.65 -8.50 -8.38
CA LYS A 141 -14.81 -8.00 -7.00
C LYS A 141 -13.71 -8.46 -6.06
N ASP A 142 -12.95 -9.48 -6.45
CA ASP A 142 -11.87 -10.08 -5.68
C ASP A 142 -10.53 -9.67 -6.31
N TYR A 143 -9.68 -9.04 -5.50
CA TYR A 143 -8.33 -8.60 -5.89
C TYR A 143 -7.28 -9.21 -4.97
N THR A 144 -6.34 -9.96 -5.54
CA THR A 144 -5.41 -10.79 -4.79
C THR A 144 -4.02 -10.14 -4.74
N PHE A 145 -3.48 -10.03 -3.52
CA PHE A 145 -2.12 -9.59 -3.22
C PHE A 145 -1.38 -10.76 -2.59
N GLU A 146 -0.41 -11.30 -3.33
CA GLU A 146 0.36 -12.46 -2.87
C GLU A 146 1.70 -12.02 -2.29
N PHE A 147 2.02 -12.53 -1.11
CA PHE A 147 3.22 -12.16 -0.37
C PHE A 147 4.26 -13.29 -0.35
N ILE A 148 5.51 -12.93 -0.61
CA ILE A 148 6.66 -13.80 -0.34
C ILE A 148 7.21 -13.37 1.01
N LEU A 149 7.09 -14.26 1.99
CA LEU A 149 7.43 -13.99 3.39
C LEU A 149 8.70 -14.75 3.81
N PRO A 150 9.44 -14.26 4.83
CA PRO A 150 10.57 -14.99 5.39
C PRO A 150 10.13 -16.36 5.92
N LYS A 151 11.03 -17.33 5.85
CA LYS A 151 10.76 -18.70 6.31
C LYS A 151 10.18 -18.73 7.72
N GLY A 152 9.06 -19.43 7.88
CA GLY A 152 8.34 -19.55 9.16
C GLY A 152 7.43 -18.37 9.50
N SER A 153 7.36 -17.36 8.63
CA SER A 153 6.39 -16.27 8.77
C SER A 153 5.07 -16.60 8.06
N ARG A 154 3.99 -15.94 8.48
CA ARG A 154 2.63 -16.13 7.94
C ARG A 154 1.79 -14.87 8.04
N LEU A 155 0.74 -14.79 7.25
CA LEU A 155 -0.32 -13.80 7.41
C LEU A 155 -1.33 -14.25 8.47
N ILE A 156 -1.87 -13.30 9.23
CA ILE A 156 -2.93 -13.53 10.21
C ILE A 156 -3.79 -12.27 10.35
N THR A 157 -5.11 -12.41 10.43
CA THR A 157 -5.99 -11.25 10.65
C THR A 157 -5.87 -10.72 12.07
N ALA A 158 -6.17 -9.43 12.27
CA ALA A 158 -6.27 -8.85 13.62
C ALA A 158 -7.26 -9.61 14.50
N LYS A 159 -8.40 -10.02 13.93
CA LYS A 159 -9.39 -10.89 14.60
C LYS A 159 -8.78 -12.17 15.15
N GLU A 160 -8.02 -12.90 14.35
CA GLU A 160 -7.39 -14.17 14.75
C GLU A 160 -6.24 -13.96 15.75
N TYR A 161 -5.50 -12.87 15.62
CA TYR A 161 -4.33 -12.60 16.46
C TYR A 161 -4.70 -11.97 17.82
N LEU A 162 -5.64 -11.02 17.83
CA LEU A 162 -6.00 -10.22 19.01
C LEU A 162 -7.31 -10.65 19.68
N GLY A 163 -8.14 -11.43 19.00
CA GLY A 163 -9.51 -11.74 19.41
C GLY A 163 -10.56 -10.90 18.68
N SER A 164 -11.78 -11.43 18.56
CA SER A 164 -12.88 -10.80 17.80
C SER A 164 -13.32 -9.46 18.36
N GLU A 165 -13.12 -9.24 19.65
CA GLU A 165 -13.41 -8.00 20.33
C GLU A 165 -12.40 -6.88 20.01
N CYS A 166 -11.26 -7.21 19.41
CA CYS A 166 -10.18 -6.30 19.02
C CYS A 166 -9.90 -6.35 17.51
N ASP A 167 -10.88 -6.71 16.70
CA ASP A 167 -10.71 -6.84 15.25
C ASP A 167 -10.61 -5.46 14.57
N THR A 168 -9.38 -4.96 14.44
CA THR A 168 -9.04 -3.71 13.74
C THR A 168 -9.11 -3.83 12.22
N LYS A 169 -9.45 -5.01 11.67
CA LYS A 169 -9.46 -5.31 10.23
C LYS A 169 -8.09 -5.25 9.54
N GLU A 170 -7.01 -5.08 10.30
CA GLU A 170 -5.65 -5.22 9.81
C GLU A 170 -5.31 -6.69 9.53
N VAL A 171 -4.33 -6.91 8.65
CA VAL A 171 -3.66 -8.20 8.50
C VAL A 171 -2.21 -8.04 8.96
N PHE A 172 -1.70 -8.96 9.74
CA PHE A 172 -0.33 -8.95 10.24
C PHE A 172 0.51 -9.98 9.52
N VAL A 173 1.78 -9.63 9.26
CA VAL A 173 2.83 -10.61 9.04
C VAL A 173 3.41 -10.93 10.41
N VAL A 174 3.36 -12.20 10.82
CA VAL A 174 3.99 -12.68 12.05
C VAL A 174 5.09 -13.67 11.72
N ASN A 175 6.21 -13.60 12.45
CA ASN A 175 7.32 -14.54 12.28
C ASN A 175 7.07 -15.87 13.02
N LYS A 176 8.07 -16.77 12.99
CA LYS A 176 8.01 -18.09 13.65
C LYS A 176 7.75 -18.04 15.17
N ASP A 177 8.10 -16.92 15.81
CA ASP A 177 7.93 -16.69 17.25
C ASP A 177 6.61 -15.94 17.54
N ASN A 178 5.72 -15.85 16.54
CA ASN A 178 4.44 -15.16 16.58
C ASN A 178 4.55 -13.65 16.88
N VAL A 179 5.69 -13.04 16.53
CA VAL A 179 5.94 -11.60 16.65
C VAL A 179 5.51 -10.92 15.35
N ILE A 180 4.71 -9.86 15.44
CA ILE A 180 4.34 -9.03 14.29
C ILE A 180 5.59 -8.32 13.75
N THR A 181 5.89 -8.52 12.47
CA THR A 181 7.02 -7.89 11.77
C THR A 181 6.57 -6.86 10.73
N SER A 182 5.34 -6.97 10.23
CA SER A 182 4.75 -6.04 9.26
C SER A 182 3.22 -6.05 9.39
N LEU A 183 2.56 -5.03 8.87
CA LEU A 183 1.10 -4.95 8.86
C LEU A 183 0.58 -4.48 7.50
N ILE A 184 -0.62 -4.94 7.16
CA ILE A 184 -1.46 -4.40 6.10
C ILE A 184 -2.60 -3.64 6.77
N SER A 185 -2.71 -2.35 6.45
CA SER A 185 -3.74 -1.46 6.99
C SER A 185 -5.15 -1.94 6.65
N PRO A 186 -6.17 -1.54 7.44
CA PRO A 186 -7.56 -1.91 7.19
C PRO A 186 -7.99 -1.66 5.73
N PRO A 187 -8.86 -2.50 5.16
CA PRO A 187 -9.33 -2.31 3.81
C PRO A 187 -10.24 -1.08 3.76
N TRP A 188 -10.09 -0.28 2.72
CA TRP A 188 -11.01 0.79 2.36
C TRP A 188 -11.20 0.81 0.85
N ALA A 189 -12.38 1.26 0.43
CA ALA A 189 -12.69 1.52 -0.96
C ALA A 189 -13.56 2.78 -1.04
N LYS A 190 -13.27 3.64 -2.00
CA LYS A 190 -14.01 4.89 -2.23
C LYS A 190 -14.36 5.02 -3.70
N ASP A 191 -15.61 5.39 -3.95
CA ASP A 191 -16.07 5.68 -5.31
C ASP A 191 -15.59 7.06 -5.80
N ALA A 192 -15.90 7.43 -7.04
CA ALA A 192 -15.42 8.68 -7.63
C ALA A 192 -15.93 9.93 -6.90
N ASN A 193 -17.09 9.84 -6.24
CA ASN A 193 -17.66 10.89 -5.39
C ASN A 193 -17.04 10.92 -3.99
N GLY A 194 -16.13 9.98 -3.67
CA GLY A 194 -15.51 9.83 -2.36
C GLY A 194 -16.37 9.06 -1.36
N SER A 195 -17.49 8.48 -1.79
CA SER A 195 -18.36 7.67 -0.92
C SER A 195 -17.72 6.33 -0.62
N ASN A 196 -17.81 5.88 0.64
CA ASN A 196 -17.27 4.58 1.04
C ASN A 196 -18.02 3.44 0.35
N VAL A 197 -17.27 2.47 -0.14
CA VAL A 197 -17.77 1.21 -0.70
C VAL A 197 -17.43 0.09 0.27
N PRO A 198 -18.38 -0.79 0.64
CA PRO A 198 -18.10 -1.89 1.54
C PRO A 198 -16.98 -2.79 1.00
N THR A 199 -16.03 -3.14 1.85
CA THR A 199 -14.88 -3.95 1.49
C THR A 199 -14.31 -4.66 2.72
N TYR A 200 -13.69 -5.81 2.50
CA TYR A 200 -13.03 -6.58 3.55
C TYR A 200 -11.87 -7.41 2.98
N TYR A 201 -10.98 -7.88 3.85
CA TYR A 201 -9.95 -8.85 3.47
C TYR A 201 -10.37 -10.28 3.80
N ARG A 202 -9.99 -11.20 2.92
CA ARG A 202 -9.93 -12.64 3.17
C ARG A 202 -8.46 -13.07 3.07
N VAL A 203 -7.97 -13.82 4.06
CA VAL A 203 -6.58 -14.31 4.08
C VAL A 203 -6.58 -15.78 3.70
N GLU A 204 -5.79 -16.15 2.69
CA GLU A 204 -5.64 -17.51 2.19
C GLU A 204 -4.15 -17.86 2.04
N GLY A 205 -3.58 -18.53 3.05
CA GLY A 205 -2.15 -18.80 3.10
C GLY A 205 -1.33 -17.50 3.11
N ASN A 206 -0.56 -17.26 2.04
CA ASN A 206 0.22 -16.05 1.85
C ASN A 206 -0.47 -14.99 0.97
N LYS A 207 -1.77 -15.12 0.75
CA LYS A 207 -2.56 -14.18 -0.05
C LYS A 207 -3.47 -13.34 0.83
N VAL A 208 -3.48 -12.04 0.60
CA VAL A 208 -4.56 -11.14 1.04
C VAL A 208 -5.46 -10.90 -0.16
N ILE A 209 -6.72 -11.28 -0.06
CA ILE A 209 -7.73 -11.02 -1.09
C ILE A 209 -8.62 -9.90 -0.57
N GLN A 210 -8.62 -8.75 -1.23
CA GLN A 210 -9.59 -7.70 -0.95
C GLN A 210 -10.84 -7.93 -1.78
N VAL A 211 -11.98 -8.06 -1.10
CA VAL A 211 -13.30 -8.11 -1.71
C VAL A 211 -13.90 -6.71 -1.67
N VAL A 212 -14.33 -6.18 -2.81
CA VAL A 212 -14.97 -4.86 -2.92
C VAL A 212 -16.40 -5.03 -3.41
N GLU A 213 -17.37 -4.71 -2.56
CA GLU A 213 -18.78 -5.01 -2.80
C GLU A 213 -19.51 -3.88 -3.56
N PHE A 214 -18.95 -3.46 -4.69
CA PHE A 214 -19.56 -2.41 -5.51
C PHE A 214 -20.80 -2.90 -6.26
N THR A 215 -21.67 -1.95 -6.60
CA THR A 215 -22.94 -2.15 -7.30
C THR A 215 -23.12 -1.10 -8.39
N LYS A 216 -24.22 -1.19 -9.16
CA LYS A 216 -24.59 -0.18 -10.16
C LYS A 216 -24.85 1.22 -9.58
N ASN A 217 -25.02 1.34 -8.27
CA ASN A 217 -25.28 2.62 -7.60
C ASN A 217 -23.97 3.37 -7.26
N ASN A 218 -22.82 2.72 -7.35
CA ASN A 218 -21.53 3.35 -7.10
C ASN A 218 -21.04 4.10 -8.35
N VAL A 219 -20.32 5.20 -8.14
CA VAL A 219 -19.75 5.98 -9.26
C VAL A 219 -18.31 5.56 -9.50
N PHE A 220 -18.01 5.11 -10.72
CA PHE A 220 -16.67 4.68 -11.10
C PHE A 220 -15.79 5.85 -11.57
N PRO A 221 -14.45 5.76 -11.44
CA PRO A 221 -13.72 4.63 -10.89
C PRO A 221 -13.82 4.55 -9.36
N ILE A 222 -13.81 3.32 -8.83
CA ILE A 222 -13.65 3.06 -7.41
C ILE A 222 -12.16 2.80 -7.15
N VAL A 223 -11.58 3.46 -6.15
CA VAL A 223 -10.22 3.22 -5.70
C VAL A 223 -10.28 2.41 -4.42
N ALA A 224 -9.57 1.29 -4.38
CA ALA A 224 -9.43 0.42 -3.22
C ALA A 224 -7.95 0.22 -2.88
N ASN A 225 -7.61 0.05 -1.60
CA ASN A 225 -6.26 -0.32 -1.15
C ASN A 225 -5.97 -1.81 -1.38
N PRO A 226 -4.88 -2.44 -0.86
CA PRO A 226 -4.25 -2.36 0.46
C PRO A 226 -3.05 -1.40 0.62
N SER A 227 -2.69 -1.11 1.87
CA SER A 227 -1.44 -0.43 2.22
C SER A 227 -0.60 -1.31 3.14
N ALA A 228 0.60 -1.69 2.70
CA ALA A 228 1.48 -2.60 3.41
C ALA A 228 2.68 -1.83 3.97
N TRP A 229 2.89 -1.99 5.27
CA TRP A 229 3.87 -1.22 6.04
C TRP A 229 4.74 -2.16 6.85
N LYS A 230 6.02 -1.81 6.97
CA LYS A 230 6.92 -2.44 7.91
C LYS A 230 6.89 -1.77 9.25
N ILE A 231 7.04 -2.62 10.27
CA ILE A 231 7.30 -2.18 11.63
C ILE A 231 8.82 -2.26 11.79
N THR A 232 9.51 -1.13 11.60
CA THR A 232 10.96 -1.03 11.84
C THR A 232 11.25 -0.82 13.33
N LYS A 233 12.51 -0.97 13.79
CA LYS A 233 12.88 -0.96 15.22
C LYS A 233 12.51 0.30 16.00
N CYS A 234 12.30 1.47 15.37
CA CYS A 234 11.71 2.63 16.07
C CYS A 234 10.25 2.40 16.50
N ILE A 235 9.63 1.34 15.98
CA ILE A 235 8.33 0.77 16.34
C ILE A 235 8.52 -0.62 16.96
N GLY A 236 9.62 -0.82 17.70
CA GLY A 236 9.76 -1.92 18.67
C GLY A 236 8.63 -1.95 19.72
N ALA A 237 7.79 -0.91 19.76
CA ALA A 237 6.59 -0.82 20.57
C ALA A 237 5.56 -1.92 20.34
N ILE A 238 5.43 -2.60 19.20
CA ILE A 238 4.46 -3.71 19.09
C ILE A 238 4.94 -4.95 19.86
N GLY A 239 6.24 -5.24 19.80
CA GLY A 239 6.89 -6.24 20.66
C GLY A 239 6.92 -5.81 22.13
N ALA A 240 7.16 -4.51 22.42
CA ALA A 240 7.14 -3.96 23.78
C ALA A 240 5.72 -3.72 24.35
N MET A 241 4.70 -3.65 23.49
CA MET A 241 3.28 -3.63 23.83
C MET A 241 2.81 -5.00 24.33
N GLY A 242 3.68 -6.00 24.38
CA GLY A 242 3.32 -7.27 25.01
C GLY A 242 2.17 -8.00 24.35
N ILE A 243 1.92 -7.74 23.07
CA ILE A 243 0.94 -8.51 22.30
C ILE A 243 1.49 -9.93 22.01
N THR A 244 2.77 -10.16 22.34
CA THR A 244 3.36 -11.49 22.48
C THR A 244 2.93 -12.14 23.80
N LEU A 245 2.80 -13.47 23.80
CA LEU A 245 2.37 -14.31 24.94
C LEU A 245 3.24 -14.20 26.21
N ALA A 246 4.27 -13.34 26.23
CA ALA A 246 5.24 -13.22 27.31
C ALA A 246 5.00 -12.02 28.26
N VAL A 247 3.89 -11.27 28.10
CA VAL A 247 3.55 -10.14 28.99
C VAL A 247 2.46 -10.51 29.98
N PRO A 248 2.50 -10.00 31.24
CA PRO A 248 1.45 -10.26 32.22
C PRO A 248 0.06 -9.92 31.66
N ILE A 249 -0.89 -10.84 31.83
CA ILE A 249 -2.26 -10.78 31.28
C ILE A 249 -2.93 -9.41 31.50
N ALA A 250 -2.71 -8.79 32.67
CA ALA A 250 -3.27 -7.48 33.00
C ALA A 250 -2.77 -6.34 32.09
N LYS A 251 -1.51 -6.36 31.64
CA LYS A 251 -0.96 -5.35 30.72
C LYS A 251 -1.49 -5.54 29.30
N ILE A 252 -1.66 -6.80 28.87
CA ILE A 252 -2.28 -7.15 27.58
C ILE A 252 -3.72 -6.61 27.51
N ALA A 253 -4.50 -6.75 28.58
CA ALA A 253 -5.89 -6.29 28.61
C ALA A 253 -6.03 -4.77 28.39
N LYS A 254 -5.11 -3.96 28.95
CA LYS A 254 -5.15 -2.50 28.80
C LYS A 254 -4.68 -2.03 27.42
N ILE A 255 -3.70 -2.73 26.85
CA ILE A 255 -3.22 -2.47 25.49
C ILE A 255 -4.32 -2.83 24.48
N ARG A 256 -5.04 -3.94 24.68
CA ARG A 256 -6.25 -4.25 23.91
C ARG A 256 -7.31 -3.16 24.05
N LYS A 257 -7.55 -2.63 25.25
CA LYS A 257 -8.50 -1.52 25.45
C LYS A 257 -8.06 -0.25 24.70
N PHE A 258 -6.76 0.06 24.69
CA PHE A 258 -6.21 1.19 23.94
C PHE A 258 -6.36 1.01 22.42
N ILE A 259 -6.01 -0.17 21.91
CA ILE A 259 -6.22 -0.54 20.50
C ILE A 259 -7.70 -0.45 20.12
N LYS A 260 -8.63 -0.90 20.98
CA LYS A 260 -10.08 -0.75 20.74
C LYS A 260 -10.52 0.71 20.65
N VAL A 261 -9.94 1.61 21.44
CA VAL A 261 -10.26 3.04 21.40
C VAL A 261 -9.76 3.68 20.11
N ILE A 262 -8.59 3.27 19.62
CA ILE A 262 -7.98 3.83 18.41
C ILE A 262 -8.50 3.17 17.12
N GLY A 263 -8.86 1.89 17.20
CA GLY A 263 -9.28 1.08 16.04
C GLY A 263 -8.14 0.65 15.11
N SER A 264 -6.88 0.93 15.47
CA SER A 264 -5.70 0.67 14.63
C SER A 264 -4.48 0.33 15.47
N VAL A 265 -3.85 -0.81 15.19
CA VAL A 265 -2.59 -1.22 15.84
C VAL A 265 -1.44 -0.35 15.37
N LYS A 266 -1.40 0.04 14.09
CA LYS A 266 -0.39 0.98 13.57
C LYS A 266 -0.40 2.28 14.37
N GLU A 267 -1.56 2.92 14.51
CA GLU A 267 -1.68 4.19 15.21
C GLU A 267 -1.38 4.05 16.71
N ALA A 268 -1.84 2.96 17.35
CA ALA A 268 -1.52 2.69 18.73
C ALA A 268 0.00 2.58 18.95
N ALA A 269 0.71 1.90 18.06
CA ALA A 269 2.16 1.76 18.12
C ALA A 269 2.88 3.10 17.92
N MET A 270 2.48 3.89 16.90
CA MET A 270 3.07 5.21 16.64
C MET A 270 2.87 6.21 17.78
N LEU A 271 1.70 6.16 18.44
CA LEU A 271 1.45 6.99 19.62
C LEU A 271 2.32 6.54 20.79
N LEU A 272 2.53 5.24 20.96
CA LEU A 272 3.33 4.69 22.06
C LEU A 272 4.84 4.87 21.92
N THR A 273 5.33 5.17 20.72
CA THR A 273 6.74 5.51 20.47
C THR A 273 6.99 7.01 20.45
N GLY A 274 5.94 7.83 20.48
CA GLY A 274 6.05 9.27 20.27
C GLY A 274 6.31 9.67 18.82
N ALA A 275 6.21 8.74 17.86
CA ALA A 275 6.31 9.04 16.42
C ALA A 275 5.13 9.90 15.92
N THR A 276 4.04 9.99 16.69
CA THR A 276 2.93 10.94 16.48
C THR A 276 2.60 11.64 17.79
N SER A 277 2.11 12.90 17.73
CA SER A 277 1.81 13.65 18.93
C SER A 277 0.41 13.32 19.48
N ALA A 278 0.32 13.01 20.77
CA ALA A 278 -0.97 12.86 21.45
C ALA A 278 -1.79 14.17 21.41
N ALA A 279 -1.11 15.31 21.32
CA ALA A 279 -1.72 16.64 21.22
C ALA A 279 -2.56 16.81 19.95
N GLU A 280 -2.26 16.11 18.86
CA GLU A 280 -3.03 16.12 17.62
C GLU A 280 -4.28 15.21 17.65
N LYS A 281 -4.40 14.32 18.64
CA LYS A 281 -5.49 13.33 18.71
C LYS A 281 -6.63 13.79 19.62
N SER A 282 -7.77 13.10 19.53
CA SER A 282 -8.98 13.40 20.31
C SER A 282 -8.73 13.28 21.83
N GLY A 283 -9.58 13.94 22.62
CA GLY A 283 -9.48 13.90 24.10
C GLY A 283 -9.54 12.48 24.67
N ALA A 284 -10.34 11.59 24.07
CA ALA A 284 -10.43 10.19 24.47
C ALA A 284 -9.12 9.42 24.21
N VAL A 285 -8.48 9.63 23.05
CA VAL A 285 -7.18 9.02 22.73
C VAL A 285 -6.10 9.53 23.69
N ARG A 286 -6.07 10.83 23.98
CA ARG A 286 -5.14 11.42 24.97
C ARG A 286 -5.30 10.81 26.36
N ALA A 287 -6.53 10.70 26.85
CA ALA A 287 -6.80 10.12 28.16
C ALA A 287 -6.40 8.64 28.22
N ALA A 288 -6.71 7.87 27.17
CA ALA A 288 -6.35 6.46 27.08
C ALA A 288 -4.84 6.25 27.02
N LEU A 289 -4.12 7.05 26.22
CA LEU A 289 -2.67 7.00 26.12
C LEU A 289 -2.00 7.36 27.45
N LYS A 290 -2.43 8.45 28.11
CA LYS A 290 -1.89 8.87 29.42
C LYS A 290 -2.02 7.75 30.45
N ASN A 291 -3.20 7.14 30.56
CA ASN A 291 -3.44 6.01 31.47
C ASN A 291 -2.56 4.80 31.15
N LEU A 292 -2.31 4.53 29.86
CA LEU A 292 -1.49 3.40 29.44
C LEU A 292 0.01 3.63 29.71
N VAL A 293 0.54 4.82 29.37
CA VAL A 293 1.95 5.19 29.52
C VAL A 293 2.41 5.08 30.97
N TYR A 294 1.61 5.54 31.94
CA TYR A 294 1.96 5.44 33.37
C TYR A 294 2.20 4.01 33.84
N GLU A 295 1.56 3.02 33.23
CA GLU A 295 1.56 1.64 33.70
C GLU A 295 2.53 0.73 32.92
N ILE A 296 2.79 1.05 31.65
CA ILE A 296 3.83 0.38 30.85
C ILE A 296 5.21 0.98 31.08
N SER A 297 5.31 2.11 31.80
CA SER A 297 6.57 2.71 32.26
C SER A 297 7.48 1.73 33.02
N GLY A 298 6.94 0.66 33.62
CA GLY A 298 7.73 -0.42 34.22
C GLY A 298 8.35 -1.42 33.22
N ILE A 299 8.17 -1.25 31.91
CA ILE A 299 8.79 -2.08 30.86
C ILE A 299 10.02 -1.32 30.34
N ALA A 300 11.21 -1.76 30.75
CA ALA A 300 12.48 -1.21 30.29
C ALA A 300 12.55 -1.28 28.75
N GLY A 301 12.35 -0.15 28.08
CA GLY A 301 12.36 -0.03 26.62
C GLY A 301 11.35 0.98 26.05
N VAL A 302 10.24 1.25 26.75
CA VAL A 302 9.19 2.16 26.23
C VAL A 302 9.48 3.63 26.57
N ILE A 303 10.17 3.94 27.68
CA ILE A 303 10.27 5.32 28.21
C ILE A 303 11.37 6.18 27.59
N SER A 304 12.48 5.62 27.11
CA SER A 304 13.67 6.42 26.78
C SER A 304 13.48 7.43 25.62
N GLN A 305 12.35 7.38 24.92
CA GLN A 305 12.00 8.29 23.82
C GLN A 305 10.96 9.37 24.20
N TRP A 306 10.37 9.32 25.40
CA TRP A 306 9.36 10.29 25.82
C TRP A 306 10.00 11.46 26.56
N ARG A 307 10.28 12.55 25.84
CA ARG A 307 10.49 13.85 26.47
C ARG A 307 9.14 14.57 26.49
N PHE A 308 8.55 14.68 27.69
CA PHE A 308 7.46 15.63 27.93
C PHE A 308 8.01 17.06 27.90
#